data_AF-H0A091-F1
#
_entry.id   AF-H0A091-F1
#
_cell.length_a   1.000
_cell.length_b   1.000
_cell.length_c   1.000
_cell.angle_alpha   90.00
_cell.angle_beta   90.00
_cell.angle_gamma   90.00
#
_symmetry.space_group_name_H-M   'P 1'
#
loop_
_entity.id
_entity.type
_entity.pdbx_description
1 polymer ?
#
loop_
_entity_poly.entity_id
_entity_poly.type
_entity_poly.pdbx_seq_one_letter_code
_entity_poly.pdbx_strand_id
1 'polypeptide(L)'
;MSQLLNSRRRQIRAKGRTMVLHRSGATPPSVTLLGFPRAYRPDELEGGVIQGDQQVEILADELNAAGWTDKPERPDRLVIDGRSTAVQGSRAVCDGALLIGYSLWVRG
;
A
#
# COMPACT_ATOMS: atom_id res chain seq x y z
N MET A 1 -15.91 13.24 -11.20
CA MET A 1 -15.47 11.94 -10.62
C MET A 1 -14.31 11.42 -11.45
N SER A 2 -13.18 11.11 -10.82
CA SER A 2 -11.97 10.72 -11.56
C SER A 2 -12.06 9.32 -12.18
N GLN A 3 -11.73 9.21 -13.46
CA GLN A 3 -11.66 7.91 -14.15
C GLN A 3 -10.55 7.02 -13.57
N LEU A 4 -9.42 7.61 -13.14
CA LEU A 4 -8.31 6.85 -12.55
C LEU A 4 -8.70 6.21 -11.21
N LEU A 5 -9.35 6.97 -10.32
CA LEU A 5 -9.86 6.47 -9.04
C LEU A 5 -10.84 5.31 -9.23
N ASN A 6 -11.80 5.46 -10.14
CA ASN A 6 -12.80 4.42 -10.42
C ASN A 6 -12.16 3.15 -11.00
N SER A 7 -11.20 3.30 -11.92
CA SER A 7 -10.44 2.18 -12.48
C SER A 7 -9.63 1.45 -11.41
N ARG A 8 -8.87 2.21 -10.59
CA ARG A 8 -8.06 1.67 -9.50
C ARG A 8 -8.91 0.95 -8.45
N ARG A 9 -10.03 1.56 -8.05
CA ARG A 9 -10.98 0.95 -7.10
C ARG A 9 -11.55 -0.35 -7.66
N ARG A 10 -11.91 -0.39 -8.95
CA ARG A 10 -12.37 -1.63 -9.60
C ARG A 10 -11.28 -2.70 -9.58
N GLN A 11 -10.03 -2.35 -9.90
CA GLN A 11 -8.92 -3.29 -9.94
C GLN A 11 -8.61 -3.87 -8.55
N ILE A 12 -8.47 -3.01 -7.54
CA ILE A 12 -8.15 -3.42 -6.17
C ILE A 12 -9.32 -4.22 -5.58
N ARG A 13 -10.58 -3.87 -5.86
CA ARG A 13 -11.72 -4.68 -5.44
C ARG A 13 -11.78 -6.07 -6.10
N ALA A 14 -11.41 -6.16 -7.37
CA ALA A 14 -11.50 -7.41 -8.12
C ALA A 14 -10.33 -8.37 -7.83
N LYS A 15 -9.13 -7.84 -7.56
CA LYS A 15 -7.89 -8.64 -7.46
C LYS A 15 -7.11 -8.45 -6.17
N GLY A 16 -7.52 -7.49 -5.34
CA GLY A 16 -6.87 -7.20 -4.07
C GLY A 16 -7.12 -8.28 -3.03
N ARG A 17 -6.38 -8.15 -1.93
CA ARG A 17 -6.43 -8.99 -0.74
C ARG A 17 -6.57 -8.09 0.47
N THR A 18 -7.27 -8.58 1.48
CA THR A 18 -7.34 -7.91 2.77
C THR A 18 -5.96 -7.95 3.42
N MET A 19 -5.49 -6.79 3.86
CA MET A 19 -4.19 -6.60 4.49
C MET A 19 -4.36 -5.79 5.77
N VAL A 20 -3.40 -5.92 6.68
CA VAL A 20 -3.35 -5.10 7.89
C VAL A 20 -2.08 -4.28 7.87
N LEU A 21 -2.21 -2.96 7.76
CA LEU A 21 -1.12 -2.02 7.96
C LEU A 21 -0.98 -1.78 9.47
N HIS A 22 0.23 -1.86 10.00
CA HIS A 22 0.53 -1.70 11.41
C HIS A 22 1.66 -0.69 11.60
N ARG A 23 1.45 0.25 12.53
CA ARG A 23 2.44 1.24 12.94
C ARG A 23 2.56 1.22 14.46
N SER A 24 3.78 0.99 14.94
CA SER A 24 4.07 1.05 16.38
C SER A 24 4.02 2.50 16.87
N GLY A 25 3.38 2.73 18.01
CA GLY A 25 3.31 4.06 18.64
C GLY A 25 2.38 5.07 17.96
N ALA A 26 1.57 4.65 16.97
CA ALA A 26 0.57 5.51 16.34
C ALA A 26 -0.86 5.13 16.73
N THR A 27 -1.78 6.09 16.55
CA THR A 27 -3.22 5.91 16.74
C THR A 27 -3.93 6.19 15.41
N PRO A 28 -4.62 5.21 14.81
CA PRO A 28 -4.72 3.82 15.26
C PRO A 28 -3.41 3.04 15.01
N PRO A 29 -3.10 2.03 15.85
CA PRO A 29 -1.90 1.22 15.69
C PRO A 29 -1.99 0.29 14.49
N SER A 30 -3.20 0.00 14.00
CA SER A 30 -3.42 -0.86 12.86
C SER A 30 -4.65 -0.46 12.06
N VAL A 31 -4.57 -0.61 10.74
CA VAL A 31 -5.67 -0.37 9.81
C VAL A 31 -5.81 -1.57 8.89
N THR A 32 -7.02 -2.14 8.86
CA THR A 32 -7.38 -3.16 7.87
C THR A 32 -7.77 -2.46 6.59
N LEU A 33 -7.17 -2.86 5.48
CA LEU A 33 -7.36 -2.24 4.17
C LEU A 33 -7.32 -3.28 3.05
N LEU A 34 -7.81 -2.91 1.87
CA LEU A 34 -7.70 -3.72 0.67
C LEU A 34 -6.52 -3.26 -0.17
N GLY A 35 -5.58 -4.18 -0.43
CA GLY A 35 -4.39 -3.91 -1.22
C GLY A 35 -4.20 -4.92 -2.35
N PHE A 36 -3.60 -4.51 -3.45
CA PHE A 36 -3.24 -5.39 -4.55
C PHE A 36 -1.72 -5.60 -4.57
N PRO A 37 -1.23 -6.78 -4.13
CA PRO A 37 0.20 -7.09 -4.17
C PRO A 37 0.60 -7.48 -5.60
N ARG A 38 1.77 -6.98 -6.02
CA ARG A 38 2.41 -7.26 -7.29
C ARG A 38 3.89 -7.53 -7.04
N ALA A 39 4.41 -8.63 -7.56
CA ALA A 39 5.85 -8.88 -7.57
C ALA A 39 6.55 -7.92 -8.55
N TYR A 40 7.73 -7.44 -8.19
CA TYR A 40 8.59 -6.74 -9.14
C TYR A 40 9.01 -7.70 -10.25
N ARG A 41 9.01 -7.19 -11.47
CA ARG A 41 9.60 -7.92 -12.58
C ARG A 41 11.14 -7.84 -12.49
N PRO A 42 11.87 -8.79 -13.10
CA PRO A 42 13.34 -8.78 -13.05
C PRO A 42 13.99 -7.48 -13.54
N ASP A 43 13.36 -6.82 -14.53
CA ASP A 43 13.76 -5.52 -15.09
C ASP A 43 13.49 -4.33 -14.14
N GLU A 44 12.69 -4.53 -13.09
CA GLU A 44 12.39 -3.53 -12.06
C GLU A 44 13.28 -3.69 -10.80
N LEU A 45 14.17 -4.69 -10.76
CA LEU A 45 15.10 -4.97 -9.66
C LEU A 45 16.34 -4.05 -9.69
N GLU A 46 16.12 -2.75 -9.83
CA GLU A 46 17.15 -1.72 -9.78
C GLU A 46 16.84 -0.71 -8.66
N GLY A 47 17.84 0.08 -8.22
CA GLY A 47 17.60 1.17 -7.26
C GLY A 47 17.27 0.74 -5.82
N GLY A 48 17.71 -0.46 -5.39
CA GLY A 48 17.57 -0.93 -4.01
C GLY A 48 16.36 -1.83 -3.74
N VAL A 49 15.59 -2.16 -4.79
CA VAL A 49 14.64 -3.27 -4.81
C VAL A 49 15.43 -4.58 -4.89
N ILE A 50 15.20 -5.50 -3.96
CA ILE A 50 15.87 -6.81 -3.95
C ILE A 50 14.89 -7.93 -4.31
N GLN A 51 15.42 -9.08 -4.71
CA GLN A 51 14.60 -10.28 -4.95
C GLN A 51 13.80 -10.63 -3.68
N GLY A 52 12.49 -10.76 -3.81
CA GLY A 52 11.55 -10.97 -2.70
C GLY A 52 10.72 -9.72 -2.37
N ASP A 53 11.24 -8.52 -2.66
CA ASP A 53 10.46 -7.29 -2.48
C ASP A 53 9.19 -7.31 -3.36
N GLN A 54 8.13 -6.67 -2.88
CA GLN A 54 6.84 -6.58 -3.57
C GLN A 54 6.34 -5.15 -3.58
N GLN A 55 5.62 -4.79 -4.65
CA GLN A 55 4.84 -3.58 -4.73
C GLN A 55 3.42 -3.86 -4.23
N VAL A 56 2.88 -3.02 -3.36
CA VAL A 56 1.48 -3.13 -2.94
C VAL A 56 0.74 -1.84 -3.25
N GLU A 57 -0.32 -1.97 -4.04
CA GLU A 57 -1.18 -0.85 -4.39
C GLU A 57 -2.38 -0.80 -3.44
N ILE A 58 -2.52 0.27 -2.68
CA ILE A 58 -3.65 0.47 -1.75
C ILE A 58 -4.48 1.69 -2.13
N LEU A 59 -5.70 1.79 -1.57
CA LEU A 59 -6.57 2.97 -1.67
C LEU A 59 -6.36 3.89 -0.46
N ALA A 60 -6.64 5.17 -0.63
CA ALA A 60 -6.62 6.13 0.48
C ALA A 60 -7.92 6.08 1.32
N ASP A 61 -8.99 5.47 0.82
CA ASP A 61 -10.31 5.46 1.46
C ASP A 61 -10.25 4.91 2.91
N GLU A 62 -9.64 3.74 3.09
CA GLU A 62 -9.58 3.04 4.39
C GLU A 62 -8.60 3.72 5.35
N LEU A 63 -7.49 4.26 4.84
CA LEU A 63 -6.53 5.04 5.62
C LEU A 63 -7.17 6.33 6.14
N ASN A 64 -7.85 7.07 5.27
CA ASN A 64 -8.53 8.32 5.63
C ASN A 64 -9.66 8.05 6.64
N ALA A 65 -10.44 6.99 6.44
CA ALA A 65 -11.50 6.59 7.38
C ALA A 65 -10.95 6.21 8.76
N ALA A 66 -9.75 5.63 8.79
CA ALA A 66 -9.05 5.29 10.03
C ALA A 66 -8.30 6.48 10.67
N GLY A 67 -8.28 7.65 10.03
CA GLY A 67 -7.53 8.81 10.52
C GLY A 67 -6.01 8.66 10.36
N TRP A 68 -5.55 7.81 9.45
CA TRP A 68 -4.13 7.61 9.17
C TRP A 68 -3.59 8.78 8.34
N THR A 69 -2.95 9.75 8.98
CA THR A 69 -2.57 11.03 8.38
C THR A 69 -1.26 10.98 7.59
N ASP A 70 -0.29 10.15 8.01
CA ASP A 70 1.02 10.13 7.37
C ASP A 70 1.13 9.04 6.31
N LYS A 71 1.97 9.27 5.31
CA LYS A 71 2.29 8.23 4.32
C LYS A 71 2.81 6.96 5.03
N PRO A 72 2.43 5.76 4.58
CA PRO A 72 3.01 4.54 5.12
C PRO A 72 4.50 4.45 4.77
N GLU A 73 5.38 4.25 5.74
CA GLU A 73 6.84 4.18 5.52
C GLU A 73 7.53 3.40 6.64
N ARG A 74 8.86 3.27 6.61
CA ARG A 74 9.58 2.66 7.75
C ARG A 74 9.29 3.46 9.03
N PRO A 75 8.95 2.83 10.18
CA PRO A 75 9.05 1.41 10.49
C PRO A 75 7.75 0.59 10.35
N ASP A 76 6.79 1.03 9.54
CA ASP A 76 5.50 0.35 9.36
C ASP A 76 5.65 -1.08 8.83
N ARG A 77 4.67 -1.92 9.19
CA ARG A 77 4.58 -3.30 8.73
C ARG A 77 3.26 -3.56 8.05
N LEU A 78 3.30 -4.36 7.00
CA LEU A 78 2.12 -4.80 6.28
C LEU A 78 1.96 -6.31 6.42
N VAL A 79 0.82 -6.74 6.93
CA VAL A 79 0.47 -8.17 7.03
C VAL A 79 -0.34 -8.55 5.78
N ILE A 80 0.23 -9.43 4.97
CA ILE A 80 -0.38 -9.96 3.74
C ILE A 80 -0.47 -11.48 3.89
N ASP A 81 -1.67 -12.04 3.78
CA ASP A 81 -1.91 -13.49 3.90
C ASP A 81 -1.27 -14.11 5.17
N GLY A 82 -1.34 -13.38 6.29
CA GLY A 82 -0.76 -13.78 7.58
C GLY A 82 0.77 -13.59 7.70
N ARG A 83 1.47 -13.16 6.65
CA ARG A 83 2.89 -12.85 6.67
C ARG A 83 3.14 -11.38 6.93
N SER A 84 3.97 -11.07 7.93
CA SER A 84 4.38 -9.70 8.23
C SER A 84 5.57 -9.31 7.35
N THR A 85 5.40 -8.27 6.55
CA THR A 85 6.42 -7.67 5.68
C THR A 85 6.72 -6.25 6.12
N ALA A 86 7.97 -5.82 5.95
CA ALA A 86 8.39 -4.48 6.36
C ALA A 86 8.16 -3.47 5.23
N VAL A 87 7.45 -2.37 5.50
CA VAL A 87 7.28 -1.28 4.54
C VAL A 87 8.62 -0.55 4.41
N GLN A 88 9.18 -0.53 3.21
CA GLN A 88 10.43 0.17 2.89
C GLN A 88 10.19 1.64 2.55
N GLY A 89 9.02 1.94 2.00
CA GLY A 89 8.55 3.28 1.72
C GLY A 89 7.22 3.25 0.98
N SER A 90 6.74 4.43 0.63
CA SER A 90 5.56 4.58 -0.23
C SER A 90 5.67 5.76 -1.16
N ARG A 91 4.88 5.70 -2.23
CA ARG A 91 4.64 6.79 -3.16
C ARG A 91 3.16 7.11 -3.19
N ALA A 92 2.84 8.39 -3.04
CA ALA A 92 1.48 8.87 -3.23
C ALA A 92 1.03 8.68 -4.68
N VAL A 93 -0.19 8.15 -4.83
CA VAL A 93 -0.88 8.06 -6.11
C VAL A 93 -1.99 9.10 -6.08
N CYS A 94 -1.89 10.11 -6.93
CA CYS A 94 -2.85 11.20 -7.01
C CYS A 94 -3.61 11.17 -8.34
N ASP A 95 -4.87 11.59 -8.33
CA ASP A 95 -5.59 12.02 -9.52
C ASP A 95 -5.79 13.54 -9.46
N GLY A 96 -5.00 14.27 -10.25
CA GLY A 96 -4.86 15.71 -10.10
C GLY A 96 -4.34 16.06 -8.71
N ALA A 97 -5.07 16.91 -7.98
CA ALA A 97 -4.74 17.30 -6.61
C ALA A 97 -5.26 16.30 -5.54
N LEU A 98 -6.04 15.29 -5.93
CA LEU A 98 -6.66 14.35 -4.99
C LEU A 98 -5.75 13.15 -4.77
N LEU A 99 -5.37 12.89 -3.51
CA LEU A 99 -4.72 11.63 -3.12
C LEU A 99 -5.73 10.48 -3.23
N ILE A 100 -5.46 9.51 -4.11
CA ILE A 100 -6.34 8.36 -4.36
C ILE A 100 -5.79 7.05 -3.76
N GLY A 101 -4.53 7.03 -3.33
CA GLY A 101 -3.93 5.88 -2.66
C GLY A 101 -2.42 5.98 -2.56
N TYR A 102 -1.81 4.86 -2.22
CA TYR A 102 -0.35 4.73 -2.14
C TYR A 102 0.11 3.46 -2.87
N SER A 103 1.29 3.56 -3.49
CA SER A 103 2.09 2.43 -3.93
C SER A 103 3.15 2.18 -2.85
N LEU A 104 3.09 1.05 -2.19
CA LEU A 104 4.02 0.65 -1.13
C LEU A 104 5.11 -0.25 -1.69
N TRP A 105 6.35 -0.05 -1.23
CA TRP A 105 7.42 -1.03 -1.39
C TRP A 105 7.52 -1.81 -0.09
N VAL A 106 7.34 -3.13 -0.14
CA VAL A 106 7.45 -4.00 1.03
C VAL A 106 8.54 -5.03 0.84
N ARG A 107 9.19 -5.40 1.94
CA ARG A 107 10.26 -6.40 2.00
C ARG A 107 9.80 -7.62 2.78
N GLY A 108 10.00 -8.80 2.18
CA GLY A 108 9.62 -10.10 2.74
C GLY A 108 10.13 -11.26 1.91
#